data_AF-A0A2X3IZN6-F1
#
_entry.id   AF-A0A2X3IZN6-F1
#
_cell.length_a   1.000
_cell.length_b   1.000
_cell.length_c   1.000
_cell.angle_alpha   90.00
_cell.angle_beta   90.00
_cell.angle_gamma   90.00
#
_symmetry.space_group_name_H-M   'P 1'
#
loop_
_entity.id
_entity.type
_entity.pdbx_description
1 polymer ?
#
loop_
_entity_poly.entity_id
_entity_poly.type
_entity_poly.pdbx_seq_one_letter_code
_entity_poly.pdbx_strand_id
1 'polypeptide(L)'
;MHVVDGAIKYVETDNTGDDNYDGLHQVRACLRGRSMRRRVYNPDRLKYPMKRVGKRGEGKFEQISWEEALDTIASQYAAAD
;
A
#
# COMPACT_ATOMS: atom_id res chain seq x y z
N MET A 1 -0.34 13.19 8.85
CA MET A 1 -0.68 11.93 9.58
C MET A 1 -0.15 12.05 10.99
N HIS A 2 -0.86 11.48 11.96
CA HIS A 2 -0.46 11.58 13.37
C HIS A 2 -0.01 10.21 13.87
N VAL A 3 1.24 10.12 14.35
CA VAL A 3 1.91 8.85 14.72
C VAL A 3 2.23 8.88 16.21
N VAL A 4 1.93 7.78 16.91
CA VAL A 4 2.22 7.57 18.34
C VAL A 4 2.73 6.15 18.49
N ASP A 5 3.83 5.95 19.21
CA ASP A 5 4.46 4.64 19.44
C ASP A 5 4.72 3.85 18.16
N GLY A 6 5.14 4.53 17.08
CA GLY A 6 5.39 3.92 15.78
C GLY A 6 4.14 3.51 15.00
N ALA A 7 2.94 3.79 15.51
CA ALA A 7 1.67 3.50 14.84
C ALA A 7 0.91 4.78 14.44
N ILE A 8 0.32 4.78 13.24
CA ILE A 8 -0.57 5.85 12.78
C ILE A 8 -1.81 5.84 13.67
N LYS A 9 -1.98 6.86 14.53
CA LYS A 9 -3.15 6.98 15.41
C LYS A 9 -4.37 7.45 14.62
N TYR A 10 -4.22 8.50 13.82
CA TYR A 10 -5.27 9.01 12.94
C TYR A 10 -4.70 9.78 11.73
N VAL A 11 -5.54 9.94 10.72
CA VAL A 11 -5.25 10.71 9.51
C VAL A 11 -6.19 11.91 9.51
N GLU A 12 -5.60 13.09 9.53
CA GLU A 12 -6.31 14.35 9.43
C GLU A 12 -6.30 14.84 7.98
N THR A 13 -7.23 15.75 7.70
CA THR A 13 -7.21 16.55 6.48
C THR A 13 -6.12 17.62 6.57
N ASP A 14 -5.79 18.27 5.47
CA ASP A 14 -5.15 19.58 5.56
C ASP A 14 -6.06 20.50 6.38
N ASN A 15 -5.48 21.07 7.43
CA ASN A 15 -6.08 22.00 8.37
C ASN A 15 -5.16 23.21 8.60
N THR A 16 -4.15 23.39 7.74
CA THR A 16 -3.15 24.45 7.83
C THR A 16 -3.43 25.54 6.80
N GLY A 17 -3.01 26.78 7.08
CA GLY A 17 -3.24 27.92 6.17
C GLY A 17 -4.70 28.36 6.03
N ASP A 18 -4.92 29.35 5.17
CA ASP A 18 -6.24 29.91 4.88
C ASP A 18 -6.95 29.13 3.76
N ASP A 19 -8.22 28.77 3.96
CA ASP A 19 -9.02 28.05 2.96
C ASP A 19 -9.59 29.01 1.89
N ASN A 20 -8.69 29.53 1.05
CA ASN A 20 -8.97 30.51 -0.01
C ASN A 20 -8.84 29.85 -1.41
N TYR A 21 -9.80 30.09 -2.31
CA TYR A 21 -9.79 29.46 -3.63
C TYR A 21 -8.82 30.09 -4.66
N ASP A 22 -8.10 31.16 -4.32
CA ASP A 22 -7.06 31.83 -5.12
C ASP A 22 -5.68 31.15 -4.95
N GLY A 23 -5.65 29.82 -4.94
CA GLY A 23 -4.42 29.02 -4.89
C GLY A 23 -3.92 28.65 -3.50
N LEU A 24 -4.65 29.00 -2.43
CA LEU A 24 -4.32 28.63 -1.05
C LEU A 24 -5.27 27.59 -0.42
N HIS A 25 -6.24 27.09 -1.18
CA HIS A 25 -7.32 26.26 -0.63
C HIS A 25 -6.79 25.00 0.06
N GLN A 26 -7.43 24.64 1.17
CA GLN A 26 -7.04 23.45 1.91
C GLN A 26 -7.40 22.20 1.09
N VAL A 27 -6.43 21.30 0.90
CA VAL A 27 -6.67 20.05 0.18
C VAL A 27 -7.32 19.03 1.10
N ARG A 28 -8.66 19.10 1.19
CA ARG A 28 -9.39 18.31 2.17
C ARG A 28 -9.56 16.85 1.78
N ALA A 29 -9.14 15.95 2.67
CA ALA A 29 -9.26 14.51 2.45
C ALA A 29 -10.70 14.03 2.66
N CYS A 30 -11.25 13.32 1.67
CA CYS A 30 -12.54 12.63 1.83
C CYS A 30 -12.46 11.49 2.86
N LEU A 31 -13.60 10.89 3.20
CA LEU A 31 -13.68 9.78 4.16
C LEU A 31 -12.74 8.61 3.81
N ARG A 32 -12.58 8.30 2.52
CA ARG A 32 -11.64 7.26 2.07
C ARG A 32 -10.19 7.64 2.35
N GLY A 33 -9.79 8.87 2.05
CA GLY A 33 -8.45 9.39 2.36
C GLY A 33 -8.15 9.36 3.86
N ARG A 34 -9.12 9.81 4.68
CA ARG A 34 -9.03 9.78 6.14
C ARG A 34 -8.98 8.36 6.72
N SER A 35 -9.42 7.36 5.97
CA SER A 35 -9.38 5.95 6.39
C SER A 35 -8.07 5.23 6.09
N MET A 36 -7.04 5.91 5.56
CA MET A 36 -5.78 5.29 5.10
C MET A 36 -5.12 4.37 6.13
N ARG A 37 -5.22 4.69 7.43
CA ARG A 37 -4.74 3.83 8.53
C ARG A 37 -5.29 2.40 8.41
N ARG A 38 -6.57 2.24 8.06
CA ARG A 38 -7.22 0.94 7.90
C ARG A 38 -6.64 0.13 6.75
N ARG A 39 -6.08 0.79 5.73
CA ARG A 39 -5.39 0.13 4.61
C ARG A 39 -3.99 -0.31 5.01
N VAL A 40 -3.25 0.53 5.74
CA VAL A 40 -1.89 0.24 6.21
C VAL A 40 -1.85 -0.96 7.17
N TYR A 41 -2.84 -1.06 8.06
CA TYR A 41 -2.94 -2.12 9.07
C TYR A 41 -4.00 -3.16 8.78
N ASN A 42 -4.45 -3.26 7.53
CA ASN A 42 -5.43 -4.29 7.15
C ASN A 42 -4.84 -5.69 7.39
N PRO A 43 -5.59 -6.65 7.97
CA PRO A 43 -5.12 -8.03 8.13
C PRO A 43 -4.73 -8.69 6.79
N ASP A 44 -5.43 -8.32 5.70
CA ASP A 44 -5.24 -8.86 4.35
C ASP A 44 -4.16 -8.13 3.56
N ARG A 45 -3.43 -7.18 4.18
CA ARG A 45 -2.34 -6.47 3.51
C ARG A 45 -1.25 -7.47 3.10
N LEU A 46 -0.87 -7.44 1.82
CA LEU A 46 0.28 -8.19 1.32
C LEU A 46 1.56 -7.64 1.94
N LYS A 47 2.20 -8.46 2.79
CA LYS A 47 3.41 -8.08 3.55
C LYS A 47 4.70 -8.65 2.97
N TYR A 48 4.60 -9.73 2.22
CA TYR A 48 5.73 -10.50 1.72
C TYR A 48 5.54 -10.84 0.24
N PRO A 49 6.62 -11.16 -0.48
CA PRO A 49 6.53 -11.81 -1.78
C PRO A 49 5.79 -13.15 -1.66
N MET A 50 4.87 -13.39 -2.58
CA MET A 50 4.00 -14.58 -2.58
C MET A 50 4.03 -15.22 -3.96
N LYS A 51 4.39 -16.51 -4.03
CA LYS A 51 4.43 -17.31 -5.27
C LYS A 51 3.15 -18.10 -5.42
N ARG A 52 2.55 -18.07 -6.61
CA ARG A 52 1.31 -18.81 -6.89
C ARG A 52 1.62 -20.31 -6.98
N VAL A 53 0.93 -21.12 -6.18
CA VAL A 53 1.08 -22.59 -6.16
C VAL A 53 -0.12 -23.34 -6.75
N GLY A 54 -1.20 -22.64 -7.09
CA GLY A 54 -2.39 -23.19 -7.75
C GLY A 54 -2.68 -22.59 -9.12
N LYS A 55 -3.86 -22.88 -9.66
CA LYS A 55 -4.33 -22.20 -10.89
C LYS A 55 -4.57 -20.71 -10.61
N ARG A 56 -4.43 -19.89 -11.65
CA ARG A 56 -4.72 -18.45 -11.57
C ARG A 56 -6.17 -18.25 -11.11
N GLY A 57 -6.37 -17.41 -10.09
CA GLY A 57 -7.69 -17.13 -9.51
C GLY A 57 -8.04 -17.98 -8.28
N GLU A 58 -7.30 -19.05 -7.95
CA GLU A 58 -7.60 -19.88 -6.77
C GLU A 58 -7.17 -19.26 -5.43
N GLY A 59 -6.43 -18.15 -5.45
CA GLY A 59 -5.95 -17.52 -4.21
C GLY A 59 -4.90 -18.32 -3.45
N LYS A 60 -4.30 -19.37 -4.05
CA LYS A 60 -3.31 -20.23 -3.41
C LYS A 60 -1.89 -19.72 -3.66
N PHE A 61 -1.24 -19.30 -2.58
CA PHE A 61 0.12 -18.79 -2.60
C PHE A 61 0.95 -19.35 -1.45
N GLU A 62 2.25 -19.48 -1.68
CA GLU A 62 3.26 -19.68 -0.66
C GLU A 62 4.13 -18.44 -0.52
N GLN A 63 4.62 -18.16 0.68
CA GLN A 63 5.55 -17.06 0.91
C GLN A 63 6.94 -17.46 0.40
N ILE A 64 7.58 -16.56 -0.36
CA ILE A 64 8.95 -16.74 -0.83
C ILE A 64 9.84 -15.58 -0.38
N SER A 65 11.15 -15.73 -0.53
CA SER A 65 12.10 -14.65 -0.27
C SER A 65 12.02 -13.56 -1.36
N TRP A 66 12.51 -12.36 -1.04
CA TRP A 66 12.67 -11.31 -2.05
C TRP A 66 13.65 -11.69 -3.15
N GLU A 67 14.74 -12.39 -2.80
CA GLU A 67 15.73 -12.86 -3.78
C GLU A 67 15.11 -13.85 -4.77
N GLU A 68 14.42 -14.88 -4.28
CA GLU A 68 13.72 -15.82 -5.16
C GLU A 68 12.67 -15.12 -6.03
N ALA A 69 11.93 -14.16 -5.49
CA ALA A 69 10.91 -13.44 -6.24
C ALA A 69 11.51 -12.64 -7.40
N LEU A 70 12.60 -11.92 -7.14
CA LEU A 70 13.30 -11.11 -8.13
C LEU A 70 13.97 -11.99 -9.18
N ASP A 71 14.68 -13.04 -8.76
CA ASP A 71 15.35 -13.98 -9.67
C ASP A 71 14.36 -14.69 -10.58
N THR A 72 13.21 -15.11 -10.04
CA THR A 72 12.14 -15.75 -10.82
C THR A 72 11.60 -14.82 -11.90
N ILE A 73 11.39 -13.53 -11.58
CA ILE A 73 10.89 -12.54 -12.54
C ILE A 73 11.96 -12.28 -13.61
N ALA A 74 13.21 -12.08 -13.20
CA ALA A 74 14.32 -11.80 -14.11
C ALA A 74 14.57 -12.97 -15.08
N SER A 75 14.57 -14.22 -14.58
CA SER A 75 14.80 -15.40 -15.41
C SER A 75 13.68 -15.60 -16.44
N GLN A 76 12.43 -15.34 -16.05
CA GLN A 76 11.29 -15.43 -16.97
C GLN A 76 11.32 -14.32 -18.03
N TYR A 77 11.74 -13.11 -17.64
CA TYR A 77 11.90 -12.00 -18.56
C TYR A 77 12.97 -12.31 -19.61
N ALA A 78 14.15 -12.75 -19.19
CA ALA A 78 15.26 -13.09 -20.08
C ALA A 78 14.95 -14.26 -21.03
N ALA A 79 14.07 -15.19 -20.63
CA ALA A 79 13.64 -16.30 -21.48
C ALA A 79 12.52 -15.93 -22.47
N ALA A 80 11.95 -14.72 -22.35
CA ALA A 80 10.91 -14.21 -23.25
C ALA A 80 11.48 -13.35 -24.40
N ASP A 81 12.77 -12.99 -24.32
CA ASP A 81 13.57 -12.40 -25.40
C ASP A 81 14.19 -13.50 -26.30
#